data_AF-A0A954QZ95-F1
#
_entry.id   AF-A0A954QZ95-F1
#
_cell.length_a   1.000
_cell.length_b   1.000
_cell.length_c   1.000
_cell.angle_alpha   90.00
_cell.angle_beta   90.00
_cell.angle_gamma   90.00
#
_symmetry.space_group_name_H-M   'P 1'
#
loop_
_entity.id
_entity.type
_entity.pdbx_description
1 polymer ?
#
loop_
_entity_poly.entity_id
_entity_poly.type
_entity_poly.pdbx_seq_one_letter_code
_entity_poly.pdbx_strand_id
1 'polypeptide(L)'
;MNRDDQRQEETFIVPERFRWRGGKWLEVLLWVGLFMGSVGGGVTVYSLTDVGFAKDSPTERADAAQSQIAHGKYLVHHVAQCIECHTPRDAKGDLMESRLLTGAAIPVVGPKSSPPWAAESVAIAGLGNYSESFVRYLLVHGKRPDGTQAKSPMPTFNLSPVDADAVIAYLKSK
;
A
#
# COMPACT_ATOMS: atom_id res chain seq x y z
N MET A 1 30.66 -28.73 -29.52
CA MET A 1 31.03 -27.30 -29.53
C MET A 1 30.85 -26.77 -28.12
N ASN A 2 31.96 -26.38 -27.53
CA ASN A 2 32.12 -25.82 -26.19
C ASN A 2 32.04 -24.28 -26.28
N ARG A 3 31.39 -23.60 -25.32
CA ARG A 3 31.80 -22.26 -24.86
C ARG A 3 31.00 -21.82 -23.63
N ASP A 4 31.60 -22.07 -22.47
CA ASP A 4 31.55 -21.15 -21.35
C ASP A 4 31.88 -19.73 -21.84
N ASP A 5 31.05 -18.72 -21.53
CA ASP A 5 31.52 -17.34 -21.46
C ASP A 5 30.65 -16.49 -20.51
N GLN A 6 31.04 -16.54 -19.24
CA GLN A 6 31.23 -15.40 -18.34
C GLN A 6 30.03 -14.48 -18.04
N ARG A 7 29.42 -14.80 -16.89
CA ARG A 7 29.03 -13.86 -15.83
C ARG A 7 30.03 -12.70 -15.74
N GLN A 8 29.64 -11.50 -16.16
CA GLN A 8 30.44 -10.29 -15.93
C GLN A 8 30.28 -9.85 -14.48
N GLU A 9 31.30 -10.15 -13.69
CA GLU A 9 31.53 -9.55 -12.37
C GLU A 9 32.11 -8.15 -12.61
N GLU A 10 31.25 -7.14 -12.51
CA GLU A 10 31.69 -5.74 -12.48
C GLU A 10 32.45 -5.51 -11.16
N THR A 11 33.77 -5.59 -11.25
CA THR A 11 34.68 -5.20 -10.18
C THR A 11 34.56 -3.69 -9.97
N PHE A 12 33.86 -3.30 -8.91
CA PHE A 12 33.81 -1.92 -8.44
C PHE A 12 35.20 -1.51 -7.93
N ILE A 13 35.97 -0.86 -8.80
CA ILE A 13 37.24 -0.22 -8.43
C ILE A 13 36.91 1.02 -7.60
N VAL A 14 37.18 0.95 -6.29
CA VAL A 14 37.11 2.09 -5.38
C VAL A 14 38.38 2.94 -5.55
N PRO A 15 38.30 4.25 -5.84
CA PRO A 15 39.48 5.10 -5.96
C PRO A 15 40.16 5.35 -4.60
N GLU A 16 41.47 5.10 -4.51
CA GLU A 16 42.34 5.21 -3.33
C GLU A 16 42.61 6.66 -2.83
N ARG A 17 41.68 7.62 -3.01
CA ARG A 17 41.90 9.02 -2.61
C ARG A 17 41.09 9.48 -1.40
N PHE A 18 41.00 8.63 -0.37
CA PHE A 18 40.59 9.11 0.95
C PHE A 18 41.48 8.54 2.06
N ARG A 19 42.74 8.98 2.05
CA ARG A 19 43.67 8.77 3.17
C ARG A 19 43.52 9.92 4.15
N TRP A 20 42.65 9.73 5.15
CA TRP A 20 42.40 10.68 6.23
C TRP A 20 43.69 10.84 7.06
N ARG A 21 44.38 11.99 6.89
CA ARG A 21 45.62 12.30 7.60
C ARG A 21 45.27 12.88 8.96
N GLY A 22 45.40 12.05 9.99
CA GLY A 22 45.19 12.44 11.37
C GLY A 22 46.12 13.57 11.81
N GLY A 23 45.62 14.36 12.75
CA GLY A 23 46.42 15.32 13.52
C GLY A 23 45.80 16.71 13.53
N LYS A 24 44.86 16.95 14.46
CA LYS A 24 44.65 18.21 15.21
C LYS A 24 43.41 18.17 16.13
N TRP A 25 43.17 17.04 16.80
CA TRP A 25 42.08 16.92 17.79
C TRP A 25 42.27 17.86 19.00
N LEU A 26 43.52 18.24 19.30
CA LEU A 26 43.84 19.14 20.41
C LEU A 26 43.36 20.58 20.19
N GLU A 27 43.28 21.06 18.95
CA GLU A 27 42.73 22.39 18.65
C GLU A 27 41.19 22.40 18.68
N VAL A 28 40.53 21.31 18.29
CA VAL A 28 39.06 21.18 18.38
C VAL A 28 38.60 21.19 19.84
N LEU A 29 39.34 20.54 20.73
CA LEU A 29 39.02 20.52 22.17
C LEU A 29 39.22 21.89 22.85
N LEU A 30 40.16 22.71 22.37
CA LEU A 30 40.35 24.07 22.86
C LEU A 30 39.20 25.02 22.45
N TRP A 31 38.57 24.80 21.29
CA TRP A 31 37.39 25.57 20.88
C TRP A 31 36.09 25.07 21.54
N VAL A 32 35.92 23.76 21.74
CA VAL A 32 34.74 23.22 22.45
C VAL A 32 34.76 23.61 23.94
N GLY A 33 35.93 23.61 24.58
CA GLY A 33 36.07 24.01 25.99
C GLY A 33 35.73 25.49 26.25
N LEU A 34 36.01 26.39 25.30
CA LEU A 34 35.72 27.81 25.45
C LEU A 34 34.25 28.16 25.16
N PHE A 35 33.55 27.41 24.30
CA PHE A 35 32.11 27.61 24.04
C PHE A 35 31.21 27.04 25.15
N MET A 36 31.67 26.03 25.90
CA MET A 36 30.94 25.47 27.04
C MET A 36 31.13 26.23 28.35
N GLY A 37 31.91 27.31 28.38
CA GLY A 37 32.18 28.10 29.59
C GLY A 37 31.18 29.22 29.89
N SER A 38 30.14 29.43 29.07
CA SER A 38 29.27 30.61 29.20
C SER A 38 27.76 30.36 29.07
N VAL A 39 27.28 29.13 29.30
CA VAL A 39 25.84 28.89 29.48
C VAL A 39 25.63 28.28 30.86
N GLY A 40 25.26 29.14 31.80
CA GLY A 40 25.00 28.76 33.18
C GLY A 40 23.83 27.80 33.32
N GLY A 41 23.99 26.86 34.26
CA GLY A 41 22.96 26.39 35.18
C GLY A 41 21.64 25.88 34.60
N GLY A 42 21.55 24.57 34.42
CA GLY A 42 20.27 23.89 34.25
C GLY A 42 20.39 22.45 33.77
N VAL A 43 20.91 21.55 34.62
CA VAL A 43 20.72 20.11 34.37
C VAL A 43 19.30 19.76 34.80
N THR A 44 18.34 19.94 33.89
CA THR A 44 16.99 19.40 34.05
C THR A 44 17.09 17.90 33.80
N VAL A 45 17.02 17.11 34.86
CA VAL A 45 16.95 15.65 34.79
C VAL A 45 15.55 15.29 34.26
N TYR A 46 15.42 15.08 32.95
CA TYR A 46 14.22 14.48 32.39
C TYR A 46 14.16 13.03 32.87
N SER A 47 13.15 12.72 33.68
CA SER A 47 12.94 11.37 34.18
C SER A 47 12.66 10.42 33.01
N LEU A 48 13.34 9.28 32.97
CA LEU A 48 13.13 8.22 31.97
C LEU A 48 11.72 7.60 32.02
N THR A 49 10.86 8.05 32.94
CA THR A 49 9.45 7.68 33.02
C THR A 49 8.54 8.49 32.08
N ASP A 50 9.02 9.61 31.50
CA ASP A 50 8.22 10.46 30.59
C ASP A 50 8.13 9.93 29.15
N VAL A 51 8.87 8.88 28.80
CA VAL A 51 8.60 8.09 27.58
C VAL A 51 7.41 7.17 27.84
N GLY A 52 6.26 7.76 28.17
CA GLY A 52 4.99 7.07 28.22
C GLY A 52 4.59 6.64 26.82
N PHE A 53 4.22 5.38 26.66
CA PHE A 53 3.50 4.89 25.48
C PHE A 53 2.16 5.63 25.39
N ALA A 54 2.16 6.81 24.78
CA ALA A 54 0.94 7.56 24.52
C ALA A 54 0.03 6.70 23.63
N LYS A 55 -1.15 6.36 24.15
CA LYS A 55 -2.19 5.70 23.36
C LYS A 55 -2.83 6.78 22.48
N ASP A 56 -2.82 6.58 21.17
CA ASP A 56 -3.41 7.51 20.20
C ASP A 56 -4.80 7.99 20.65
N SER A 57 -5.06 9.28 20.49
CA SER A 57 -6.35 9.87 20.84
C SER A 57 -7.47 9.29 19.94
N PRO A 58 -8.74 9.31 20.39
CA PRO A 58 -9.86 8.88 19.55
C PRO A 58 -9.97 9.66 18.23
N THR A 59 -9.61 10.94 18.22
CA THR A 59 -9.64 11.80 17.04
C THR A 59 -8.59 11.38 16.02
N GLU A 60 -7.34 11.17 16.44
CA GLU A 60 -6.26 10.71 15.54
C GLU A 60 -6.58 9.35 14.91
N ARG A 61 -7.19 8.43 15.67
CA ARG A 61 -7.66 7.14 15.14
C ARG A 61 -8.79 7.29 14.13
N ALA A 62 -9.73 8.21 14.37
CA ALA A 62 -10.80 8.49 13.43
C ALA A 62 -10.26 9.10 12.13
N ASP A 63 -9.31 10.04 12.23
CA ASP A 63 -8.67 10.67 11.07
C ASP A 63 -7.86 9.66 10.25
N ALA A 64 -7.11 8.78 10.92
CA ALA A 64 -6.39 7.69 10.27
C ALA A 64 -7.34 6.72 9.53
N ALA A 65 -8.46 6.34 10.17
CA ALA A 65 -9.47 5.48 9.54
C ALA A 65 -10.12 6.17 8.32
N GLN A 66 -10.43 7.47 8.42
CA GLN A 66 -10.96 8.24 7.29
C GLN A 66 -9.96 8.35 6.14
N SER A 67 -8.68 8.59 6.45
CA SER A 67 -7.59 8.60 5.47
C SER A 67 -7.47 7.25 4.73
N GLN A 68 -7.51 6.14 5.48
CA GLN A 68 -7.50 4.80 4.89
C GLN A 68 -8.71 4.55 3.98
N ILE A 69 -9.92 4.95 4.40
CA ILE A 69 -11.13 4.85 3.58
C ILE A 69 -11.03 5.72 2.31
N ALA A 70 -10.46 6.93 2.42
CA ALA A 70 -10.27 7.83 1.29
C ALA A 70 -9.28 7.24 0.27
N HIS A 71 -8.17 6.64 0.74
CA HIS A 71 -7.23 5.93 -0.11
C HIS A 71 -7.88 4.72 -0.80
N GLY A 72 -8.63 3.92 -0.04
CA GLY A 72 -9.41 2.80 -0.58
C GLY A 72 -10.42 3.23 -1.64
N LYS A 73 -11.10 4.37 -1.43
CA LYS A 73 -11.99 4.97 -2.43
C LYS A 73 -11.24 5.25 -3.72
N TYR A 74 -10.10 5.91 -3.63
CA TYR A 74 -9.28 6.24 -4.79
C TYR A 74 -8.87 4.98 -5.57
N LEU A 75 -8.41 3.94 -4.86
CA LEU A 75 -8.06 2.67 -5.48
C LEU A 75 -9.26 2.04 -6.21
N VAL A 76 -10.42 1.95 -5.54
CA VAL A 76 -11.63 1.32 -6.10
C VAL A 76 -12.19 2.09 -7.29
N HIS A 77 -12.13 3.41 -7.28
CA HIS A 77 -12.69 4.25 -8.35
C HIS A 77 -11.73 4.41 -9.54
N HIS A 78 -10.42 4.53 -9.29
CA HIS A 78 -9.50 5.06 -10.29
C HIS A 78 -8.33 4.14 -10.64
N VAL A 79 -7.92 3.23 -9.75
CA VAL A 79 -6.74 2.37 -9.98
C VAL A 79 -7.16 0.95 -10.34
N ALA A 80 -7.94 0.31 -9.46
CA ALA A 80 -8.49 -1.02 -9.66
C ALA A 80 -9.82 -0.99 -10.44
N GLN A 81 -10.46 0.18 -10.52
CA GLN A 81 -11.69 0.44 -11.27
C GLN A 81 -12.82 -0.58 -11.01
N CYS A 82 -12.97 -1.04 -9.75
CA CYS A 82 -13.95 -2.06 -9.41
C CYS A 82 -15.38 -1.60 -9.74
N ILE A 83 -15.62 -0.28 -9.69
CA ILE A 83 -16.93 0.33 -9.99
C ILE A 83 -17.41 0.04 -11.41
N GLU A 84 -16.53 -0.17 -12.38
CA GLU A 84 -16.88 -0.30 -13.79
C GLU A 84 -17.67 -1.57 -14.10
N CYS A 85 -17.38 -2.63 -13.33
CA CYS A 85 -17.99 -3.94 -13.47
C CYS A 85 -18.93 -4.28 -12.32
N HIS A 86 -18.69 -3.77 -11.10
CA HIS A 86 -19.49 -4.08 -9.91
C HIS A 86 -20.62 -3.07 -9.63
N THR A 87 -20.84 -2.09 -10.49
CA THR A 87 -21.96 -1.13 -10.37
C THR A 87 -22.87 -1.23 -11.59
N PRO A 88 -24.20 -1.30 -11.40
CA PRO A 88 -25.12 -1.37 -12.53
C PRO A 88 -25.12 -0.05 -13.30
N ARG A 89 -25.50 -0.13 -14.58
CA ARG A 89 -25.63 1.02 -15.47
C ARG A 89 -27.08 1.32 -15.78
N ASP A 90 -27.39 2.59 -15.98
CA ASP A 90 -28.70 3.02 -16.44
C ASP A 90 -28.90 2.77 -17.94
N ALA A 91 -30.06 3.18 -18.48
CA ALA A 91 -30.38 3.00 -19.89
C ALA A 91 -29.45 3.76 -20.85
N LYS A 92 -28.69 4.75 -20.36
CA LYS A 92 -27.70 5.52 -21.14
C LYS A 92 -26.30 4.91 -21.07
N GLY A 93 -26.09 3.94 -20.16
CA GLY A 93 -24.80 3.31 -19.92
C GLY A 93 -23.99 3.96 -18.80
N ASP A 94 -24.56 4.94 -18.09
CA ASP A 94 -23.90 5.64 -17.00
C ASP A 94 -23.96 4.79 -15.72
N LEU A 95 -22.91 4.83 -14.89
CA LEU A 95 -22.88 4.13 -13.61
C LEU A 95 -23.96 4.69 -12.67
N MET A 96 -24.76 3.80 -12.09
CA MET A 96 -25.80 4.17 -11.13
C MET A 96 -25.20 4.34 -9.74
N GLU A 97 -24.82 5.57 -9.37
CA GLU A 97 -24.23 5.90 -8.06
C GLU A 97 -25.10 5.47 -6.87
N SER A 98 -26.43 5.49 -7.02
CA SER A 98 -27.36 5.01 -5.98
C SER A 98 -27.30 3.50 -5.71
N ARG A 99 -26.60 2.76 -6.58
CA ARG A 99 -26.43 1.30 -6.56
C ARG A 99 -24.94 0.91 -6.65
N LEU A 100 -24.05 1.83 -6.26
CA LEU A 100 -22.61 1.67 -6.29
C LEU A 100 -22.17 0.33 -5.68
N LEU A 101 -21.41 -0.47 -6.45
CA LEU A 101 -20.81 -1.74 -6.00
C LEU A 101 -21.79 -2.86 -5.60
N THR A 102 -23.06 -2.77 -6.02
CA THR A 102 -24.10 -3.78 -5.73
C THR A 102 -24.12 -4.98 -6.70
N GLY A 103 -23.14 -5.09 -7.60
CA GLY A 103 -23.10 -6.09 -8.66
C GLY A 103 -23.90 -5.65 -9.88
N ALA A 104 -23.56 -6.21 -11.04
CA ALA A 104 -24.15 -5.83 -12.32
C ALA A 104 -23.98 -6.91 -13.38
N ALA A 105 -24.81 -6.87 -14.42
CA ALA A 105 -24.48 -7.54 -15.66
C ALA A 105 -23.18 -6.95 -16.24
N ILE A 106 -22.28 -7.83 -16.67
CA ILE A 106 -21.01 -7.41 -17.27
C ILE A 106 -21.31 -6.81 -18.66
N PRO A 107 -20.93 -5.54 -18.94
CA PRO A 107 -21.31 -4.84 -20.15
C PRO A 107 -20.53 -5.29 -21.40
N VAL A 108 -19.63 -6.27 -21.25
CA VAL A 108 -18.79 -6.82 -22.33
C VAL A 108 -19.01 -8.32 -22.46
N VAL A 109 -19.31 -8.75 -23.68
CA VAL A 109 -19.44 -10.16 -24.03
C VAL A 109 -18.05 -10.76 -24.21
N GLY A 110 -17.80 -11.88 -23.53
CA GLY A 110 -16.53 -12.58 -23.64
C GLY A 110 -16.27 -13.16 -25.02
N PRO A 111 -15.01 -13.23 -25.47
CA PRO A 111 -14.69 -13.95 -26.68
C PRO A 111 -14.98 -15.44 -26.49
N LYS A 112 -15.46 -16.11 -27.55
CA LYS A 112 -15.80 -17.55 -27.53
C LYS A 112 -14.63 -18.44 -27.09
N SER A 113 -13.39 -17.94 -27.18
CA SER A 113 -12.14 -18.62 -26.83
C SER A 113 -11.65 -18.37 -25.39
N SER A 114 -12.33 -17.58 -24.56
CA SER A 114 -11.94 -17.32 -23.15
C SER A 114 -12.92 -17.92 -22.14
N PRO A 115 -12.72 -19.19 -21.74
CA PRO A 115 -13.44 -19.78 -20.63
C PRO A 115 -12.70 -19.59 -19.28
N PRO A 116 -13.41 -19.41 -18.15
CA PRO A 116 -14.81 -18.97 -18.01
C PRO A 116 -14.95 -17.44 -17.93
N TRP A 117 -15.78 -16.86 -18.79
CA TRP A 117 -16.22 -15.46 -18.72
C TRP A 117 -17.47 -15.30 -17.83
N ALA A 118 -17.49 -14.28 -16.98
CA ALA A 118 -18.62 -13.94 -16.12
C ALA A 118 -19.66 -13.14 -16.90
N ALA A 119 -20.91 -13.58 -16.86
CA ALA A 119 -22.04 -12.80 -17.36
C ALA A 119 -22.43 -11.67 -16.39
N GLU A 120 -22.19 -11.86 -15.10
CA GLU A 120 -22.56 -10.94 -14.03
C GLU A 120 -21.43 -10.84 -13.00
N SER A 121 -21.27 -9.66 -12.42
CA SER A 121 -20.45 -9.42 -11.25
C SER A 121 -21.27 -9.54 -9.97
N VAL A 122 -20.60 -9.89 -8.89
CA VAL A 122 -21.19 -10.00 -7.54
C VAL A 122 -21.30 -8.64 -6.86
N ALA A 123 -22.18 -8.51 -5.87
CA ALA A 123 -22.15 -7.37 -4.96
C ALA A 123 -20.88 -7.40 -4.09
N ILE A 124 -20.19 -6.26 -3.99
CA ILE A 124 -18.98 -6.11 -3.16
C ILE A 124 -19.05 -4.95 -2.17
N ALA A 125 -20.11 -4.13 -2.20
CA ALA A 125 -20.47 -3.26 -1.07
C ALA A 125 -20.61 -4.11 0.20
N GLY A 126 -20.05 -3.64 1.32
CA GLY A 126 -19.96 -4.40 2.57
C GLY A 126 -19.15 -5.69 2.50
N LEU A 127 -18.34 -5.91 1.45
CA LEU A 127 -17.66 -7.18 1.10
C LEU A 127 -18.59 -8.32 0.59
N GLY A 128 -19.90 -8.07 0.48
CA GLY A 128 -20.87 -9.08 0.06
C GLY A 128 -20.83 -10.34 0.95
N ASN A 129 -20.70 -11.52 0.34
CA ASN A 129 -20.64 -12.80 1.03
C ASN A 129 -19.21 -13.30 1.32
N TYR A 130 -18.20 -12.44 1.11
CA TYR A 130 -16.80 -12.84 1.25
C TYR A 130 -16.23 -12.41 2.60
N SER A 131 -15.37 -13.25 3.19
CA SER A 131 -14.59 -12.84 4.34
C SER A 131 -13.53 -11.81 3.97
N GLU A 132 -13.16 -10.97 4.93
CA GLU A 132 -12.07 -10.01 4.76
C GLU A 132 -10.77 -10.67 4.31
N SER A 133 -10.43 -11.82 4.92
CA SER A 133 -9.25 -12.61 4.57
C SER A 133 -9.27 -13.13 3.13
N PHE A 134 -10.44 -13.53 2.64
CA PHE A 134 -10.60 -13.98 1.25
C PHE A 134 -10.36 -12.82 0.28
N VAL A 135 -11.03 -11.69 0.51
CA VAL A 135 -10.91 -10.49 -0.36
C VAL A 135 -9.46 -10.02 -0.37
N ARG A 136 -8.83 -9.95 0.80
CA ARG A 136 -7.43 -9.55 0.93
C ARG A 136 -6.51 -10.49 0.15
N TYR A 137 -6.68 -11.81 0.30
CA TYR A 137 -5.88 -12.78 -0.43
C TYR A 137 -6.02 -12.61 -1.94
N LEU A 138 -7.26 -12.44 -2.43
CA LEU A 138 -7.54 -12.23 -3.85
C LEU A 138 -6.86 -10.96 -4.39
N LEU A 139 -6.92 -9.86 -3.64
CA LEU A 139 -6.35 -8.57 -4.06
C LEU A 139 -4.82 -8.56 -4.03
N VAL A 140 -4.20 -9.24 -3.06
CA VAL A 140 -2.74 -9.31 -2.94
C VAL A 140 -2.14 -10.32 -3.91
N HIS A 141 -2.77 -11.47 -4.10
CA HIS A 141 -2.18 -12.58 -4.88
C HIS A 141 -2.78 -12.75 -6.28
N GLY A 142 -3.84 -12.02 -6.62
CA GLY A 142 -4.49 -12.08 -7.93
C GLY A 142 -5.20 -13.39 -8.24
N LYS A 143 -5.37 -14.25 -7.23
CA LYS A 143 -6.01 -15.55 -7.32
C LYS A 143 -6.75 -15.88 -6.03
N ARG A 144 -7.68 -16.81 -6.12
CA ARG A 144 -8.45 -17.31 -4.98
C ARG A 144 -7.56 -18.20 -4.10
N PRO A 145 -7.88 -18.40 -2.81
CA PRO A 145 -7.12 -19.28 -1.93
C PRO A 145 -7.01 -20.74 -2.41
N ASP A 146 -8.00 -21.20 -3.18
CA ASP A 146 -8.00 -22.51 -3.85
C ASP A 146 -7.06 -22.59 -5.08
N GLY A 147 -6.38 -21.49 -5.41
CA GLY A 147 -5.45 -21.38 -6.54
C GLY A 147 -6.10 -20.99 -7.88
N THR A 148 -7.43 -21.00 -7.98
CA THR A 148 -8.14 -20.63 -9.21
C THR A 148 -8.19 -19.12 -9.40
N GLN A 149 -8.34 -18.67 -10.65
CA GLN A 149 -8.52 -17.25 -10.95
C GLN A 149 -9.98 -16.83 -10.85
N ALA A 150 -10.21 -15.52 -10.63
CA ALA A 150 -11.52 -14.95 -10.88
C ALA A 150 -11.89 -15.12 -12.36
N LYS A 151 -13.18 -15.27 -12.65
CA LYS A 151 -13.67 -15.36 -14.02
C LYS A 151 -13.34 -14.06 -14.76
N SER A 152 -12.94 -14.16 -16.02
CA SER A 152 -12.78 -12.99 -16.89
C SER A 152 -14.13 -12.24 -16.99
N PRO A 153 -14.17 -10.91 -17.16
CA PRO A 153 -13.06 -9.98 -17.42
C PRO A 153 -12.40 -9.44 -16.15
N MET A 154 -12.69 -9.96 -14.96
CA MET A 154 -12.05 -9.45 -13.74
C MET A 154 -10.53 -9.58 -13.84
N PRO A 155 -9.76 -8.49 -13.68
CA PRO A 155 -8.31 -8.54 -13.80
C PRO A 155 -7.69 -9.28 -12.61
N THR A 156 -6.48 -9.78 -12.81
CA THR A 156 -5.64 -10.27 -11.71
C THR A 156 -5.00 -9.09 -11.00
N PHE A 157 -5.15 -9.02 -9.68
CA PHE A 157 -4.54 -7.97 -8.86
C PHE A 157 -3.20 -8.41 -8.27
N ASN A 158 -2.37 -7.42 -7.94
CA ASN A 158 -1.13 -7.61 -7.18
C ASN A 158 -0.93 -6.39 -6.27
N LEU A 159 -1.95 -6.08 -5.46
CA LEU A 159 -1.90 -4.93 -4.58
C LEU A 159 -0.94 -5.17 -3.42
N SER A 160 -0.36 -4.08 -2.91
CA SER A 160 0.31 -4.18 -1.62
C SER A 160 -0.69 -4.59 -0.54
N PRO A 161 -0.24 -5.26 0.53
CA PRO A 161 -1.08 -5.55 1.69
C PRO A 161 -1.85 -4.32 2.22
N VAL A 162 -1.18 -3.17 2.30
CA VAL A 162 -1.76 -1.91 2.79
C VAL A 162 -2.85 -1.40 1.85
N ASP A 163 -2.64 -1.47 0.54
CA ASP A 163 -3.65 -1.06 -0.44
C ASP A 163 -4.86 -1.98 -0.45
N ALA A 164 -4.64 -3.29 -0.30
CA ALA A 164 -5.74 -4.25 -0.15
C ALA A 164 -6.57 -3.97 1.11
N ASP A 165 -5.91 -3.66 2.23
CA ASP A 165 -6.57 -3.30 3.49
C ASP A 165 -7.33 -1.96 3.38
N ALA A 166 -6.82 -1.00 2.60
CA ALA A 166 -7.53 0.25 2.29
C ALA A 166 -8.77 0.01 1.41
N VAL A 167 -8.66 -0.80 0.35
CA VAL A 167 -9.80 -1.20 -0.49
C VAL A 167 -10.89 -1.85 0.37
N ILE A 168 -10.51 -2.80 1.22
CA ILE A 168 -11.43 -3.48 2.14
C ILE A 168 -12.12 -2.48 3.08
N ALA A 169 -11.36 -1.57 3.69
CA ALA A 169 -11.92 -0.54 4.57
C ALA A 169 -12.96 0.32 3.85
N TYR A 170 -12.68 0.72 2.60
CA TYR A 170 -13.64 1.45 1.78
C TYR A 170 -14.87 0.61 1.45
N LEU A 171 -14.72 -0.65 1.02
CA LEU A 171 -15.84 -1.54 0.71
C LEU A 171 -16.76 -1.76 1.92
N LYS A 172 -16.20 -1.90 3.13
CA LYS A 172 -16.96 -2.02 4.39
C LYS A 172 -17.72 -0.74 4.77
N SER A 173 -17.30 0.41 4.24
CA SER A 173 -17.99 1.70 4.44
C SER A 173 -19.16 1.94 3.47
N LYS A 174 -19.42 1.00 2.56
CA LYS A 174 -20.52 1.02 1.58
C LYS A 174 -21.60 0.04 1.97
#